data_AF-A6GA32-F1
#
_entry.id   AF-A6GA32-F1
#
_cell.length_a   1.000
_cell.length_b   1.000
_cell.length_c   1.000
_cell.angle_alpha   90.00
_cell.angle_beta   90.00
_cell.angle_gamma   90.00
#
_symmetry.space_group_name_H-M   'P 1'
#
loop_
_entity.id
_entity.type
_entity.pdbx_description
1 polymer ?
#
loop_
_entity_poly.entity_id
_entity_poly.type
_entity_poly.pdbx_seq_one_letter_code
_entity_poly.pdbx_strand_id
1 'polypeptide(L)'
;MAPKLIVTYPGASLLEQRQHLGRGGLFLPAVEPMPEAQGSLSIELRTVYGDPVALEGLVLQVFAGTGFALSLSDAQGAQRLLAPLFAAAEADPGRPGPASLSWEGAEHAPEPTSAPSHAGTLFDRIRAMSARERMTLARHGDRAERAILMKDTTKTIHVFLVQNKGITAEEIRYFAGMRQANPDALKLIADNRTWMQKPAIVTALVRNPKTPSSVAVRLLEKLPRSEIARIAKTGNAPRMVVEAAKRRINAKR
;
A
#
# COMPACT_ATOMS: atom_id res chain seq x y z
N MET A 1 -15.52 14.64 24.65
CA MET A 1 -14.14 14.14 24.86
C MET A 1 -13.26 14.86 23.88
N ALA A 2 -12.16 15.47 24.31
CA ALA A 2 -11.24 16.11 23.38
C ALA A 2 -10.58 15.03 22.50
N PRO A 3 -10.44 15.24 21.18
CA PRO A 3 -9.73 14.30 20.33
C PRO A 3 -8.27 14.21 20.78
N LYS A 4 -7.70 13.00 20.78
CA LYS A 4 -6.33 12.74 21.23
C LYS A 4 -5.42 12.46 20.03
N LEU A 5 -4.33 13.20 19.94
CA LEU A 5 -3.38 13.19 18.83
C LEU A 5 -1.99 12.77 19.31
N ILE A 6 -1.47 11.68 18.78
CA ILE A 6 -0.13 11.20 19.06
C ILE A 6 0.85 11.95 18.15
N VAL A 7 1.85 12.59 18.74
CA VAL A 7 2.87 13.39 18.05
C VAL A 7 4.22 12.75 18.30
N THR A 8 4.87 12.23 17.27
CA THR A 8 6.19 11.59 17.37
C THR A 8 7.25 12.49 16.76
N TYR A 9 8.20 12.94 17.59
CA TYR A 9 9.37 13.71 17.13
C TYR A 9 10.60 12.81 17.04
N PRO A 10 11.18 12.62 15.84
CA PRO A 10 12.48 11.99 15.71
C PRO A 10 13.59 13.01 15.98
N GLY A 11 14.55 12.64 16.84
CA GLY A 11 15.85 13.29 16.86
C GLY A 11 15.80 14.81 17.08
N ALA A 12 16.47 15.52 16.17
CA ALA A 12 16.64 16.97 16.12
C ALA A 12 15.34 17.77 15.91
N SER A 13 14.26 17.17 15.41
CA SER A 13 13.01 17.92 15.14
C SER A 13 12.24 18.30 16.40
N LEU A 14 12.55 17.68 17.55
CA LEU A 14 12.08 18.15 18.84
C LEU A 14 12.65 19.55 19.13
N LEU A 15 13.93 19.79 18.84
CA LEU A 15 14.63 21.05 19.17
C LEU A 15 14.00 22.27 18.47
N GLU A 16 13.45 22.08 17.27
CA GLU A 16 12.73 23.11 16.52
C GLU A 16 11.52 23.66 17.31
N GLN A 17 10.92 22.84 18.16
CA GLN A 17 9.77 23.22 18.98
C GLN A 17 10.14 24.05 20.21
N ARG A 18 11.43 24.14 20.57
CA ARG A 18 11.88 24.87 21.77
C ARG A 18 11.50 26.34 21.74
N GLN A 19 11.61 26.98 20.56
CA GLN A 19 11.24 28.39 20.38
C GLN A 19 9.72 28.60 20.50
N HIS A 20 8.93 27.65 19.98
CA HIS A 20 7.47 27.70 20.07
C HIS A 20 7.00 27.47 21.52
N LEU A 21 7.61 26.50 22.21
CA LEU A 21 7.29 26.19 23.61
C LEU A 21 7.64 27.34 24.56
N GLY A 22 8.71 28.09 24.29
CA GLY A 22 9.04 29.32 24.99
C GLY A 22 7.98 30.41 24.86
N ARG A 23 7.14 30.35 23.82
CA ARG A 23 5.97 31.23 23.59
C ARG A 23 4.65 30.61 24.08
N GLY A 24 4.69 29.45 24.74
CA GLY A 24 3.52 28.79 25.31
C GLY A 24 2.72 27.92 24.34
N GLY A 25 3.27 27.58 23.17
CA GLY A 25 2.59 26.74 22.17
C GLY A 25 3.52 25.80 21.42
N LEU A 26 2.94 25.00 20.52
CA LEU A 26 3.66 24.09 19.62
C LEU A 26 3.15 24.29 18.20
N PHE A 27 4.03 24.11 17.22
CA PHE A 27 3.64 24.06 15.82
C PHE A 27 3.67 22.62 15.35
N LEU A 28 2.50 22.11 14.95
CA LEU A 28 2.31 20.74 14.53
C LEU A 28 2.09 20.71 13.01
N PRO A 29 2.74 19.80 12.26
CA PRO A 29 2.53 19.67 10.82
C PRO A 29 1.09 19.22 10.52
N ALA A 30 0.69 19.33 9.25
CA ALA A 30 -0.65 18.97 8.81
C ALA A 30 -0.95 17.48 9.10
N VAL A 31 -2.09 17.22 9.75
CA VAL A 31 -2.62 15.88 10.01
C VAL A 31 -4.02 15.79 9.43
N GLU A 32 -4.41 14.60 8.93
CA GLU A 32 -5.75 14.35 8.40
C GLU A 32 -6.53 13.39 9.30
N PRO A 33 -7.79 13.70 9.68
CA PRO A 33 -8.49 14.97 9.44
C PRO A 33 -7.80 16.15 10.16
N MET A 34 -7.88 17.33 9.55
CA MET A 34 -7.34 18.56 10.13
C MET A 34 -8.18 18.98 11.33
N PRO A 35 -7.58 19.33 12.49
CA PRO A 35 -8.35 19.79 13.63
C PRO A 35 -9.08 21.10 13.33
N GLU A 36 -10.21 21.31 14.00
CA GLU A 36 -10.96 22.56 13.90
C GLU A 36 -10.23 23.69 14.63
N ALA A 37 -10.23 24.88 14.03
CA ALA A 37 -9.73 26.08 14.70
C ALA A 37 -10.56 26.35 15.96
N GLN A 38 -9.89 26.77 17.04
CA GLN A 38 -10.46 26.99 18.37
C GLN A 38 -10.94 25.72 19.08
N GLY A 39 -10.68 24.53 18.53
CA GLY A 39 -10.96 23.25 19.19
C GLY A 39 -9.99 22.94 20.33
N SER A 40 -10.49 22.28 21.38
CA SER A 40 -9.63 21.65 22.40
C SER A 40 -9.04 20.35 21.87
N LEU A 41 -7.74 20.13 22.09
CA LEU A 41 -6.98 19.00 21.57
C LEU A 41 -6.09 18.44 22.69
N SER A 42 -6.16 17.13 22.92
CA SER A 42 -5.18 16.43 23.74
C SER A 42 -4.08 15.91 22.82
N ILE A 43 -2.82 16.11 23.18
CA ILE A 43 -1.68 15.57 22.43
C ILE A 43 -0.84 14.65 23.31
N GLU A 44 -0.31 13.58 22.74
CA GLU A 44 0.66 12.69 23.41
C GLU A 44 1.97 12.74 22.64
N LEU A 45 2.97 13.42 23.21
CA LEU A 45 4.27 13.61 22.61
C LEU A 45 5.16 12.40 22.90
N ARG A 46 5.57 11.69 21.86
CA ARG A 46 6.49 10.55 21.91
C ARG A 46 7.83 10.93 21.31
N THR A 47 8.92 10.56 21.98
CA THR A 47 10.28 10.78 21.48
C THR A 47 11.12 9.53 21.68
N VAL A 48 12.27 9.47 21.03
CA VAL A 48 13.27 8.41 21.27
C VAL A 48 14.04 8.60 22.58
N TYR A 49 13.86 9.74 23.26
CA TYR A 49 14.67 10.17 24.39
C TYR A 49 14.05 9.88 25.76
N GLY A 50 12.80 9.42 25.82
CA GLY A 50 12.13 9.15 27.08
C GLY A 50 10.65 8.81 26.93
N ASP A 51 9.96 8.81 28.06
CA ASP A 51 8.57 8.38 28.16
C ASP A 51 7.59 9.34 27.44
N PRO A 52 6.44 8.84 26.96
CA PRO A 52 5.41 9.67 26.37
C PRO A 52 4.88 10.74 27.33
N VAL A 53 4.77 11.98 26.84
CA VAL A 53 4.26 13.12 27.61
C VAL A 53 2.91 13.56 27.07
N ALA A 54 1.87 13.43 27.87
CA ALA A 54 0.54 13.94 27.53
C ALA A 54 0.43 15.43 27.85
N LEU A 55 -0.06 16.22 26.89
CA LEU A 55 -0.29 17.65 27.01
C LEU A 55 -1.68 17.99 26.49
N GLU A 56 -2.28 19.05 27.00
CA GLU A 56 -3.57 19.56 26.53
C GLU A 56 -3.40 20.97 25.99
N GLY A 57 -4.17 21.30 24.95
CA GLY A 57 -4.11 22.61 24.33
C GLY A 57 -5.32 22.98 23.49
N LEU A 58 -5.31 24.22 23.01
CA LEU A 58 -6.31 24.79 22.12
C LEU A 58 -5.69 25.11 20.76
N VAL A 59 -6.32 24.67 19.69
CA VAL A 59 -5.88 24.96 18.32
C VAL A 59 -6.16 26.43 18.04
N LEU A 60 -5.11 27.26 17.97
CA LEU A 60 -5.26 28.69 17.72
C LEU A 60 -5.57 28.98 16.26
N GLN A 61 -4.82 28.34 15.37
CA GLN A 61 -4.89 28.61 13.93
C GLN A 61 -4.47 27.39 13.13
N VAL A 62 -5.18 27.16 12.02
CA VAL A 62 -4.91 26.10 11.06
C VAL A 62 -4.40 26.72 9.77
N PHE A 63 -3.28 26.21 9.25
CA PHE A 63 -2.67 26.61 8.00
C PHE A 63 -2.82 25.45 7.00
N ALA A 64 -3.76 25.61 6.06
CA ALA A 64 -4.06 24.58 5.07
C ALA A 64 -2.78 24.15 4.32
N GLY A 65 -2.47 22.85 4.37
CA GLY A 65 -1.30 22.26 3.71
C GLY A 65 0.03 22.38 4.46
N THR A 66 0.10 23.13 5.57
CA THR A 66 1.36 23.36 6.31
C THR A 66 1.31 22.78 7.72
N GLY A 67 0.24 23.02 8.47
CA GLY A 67 0.15 22.61 9.87
C GLY A 67 -0.80 23.48 10.69
N PHE A 68 -0.72 23.38 12.01
CA PHE A 68 -1.56 24.15 12.91
C PHE A 68 -0.79 24.55 14.18
N ALA A 69 -1.15 25.69 14.74
CA ALA A 69 -0.59 26.20 15.99
C ALA A 69 -1.47 25.77 17.16
N LEU A 70 -0.85 25.09 18.14
CA LEU A 70 -1.49 24.65 19.37
C LEU A 70 -1.00 25.50 20.54
N SER A 71 -1.89 26.15 21.27
CA SER A 71 -1.57 26.77 22.57
C SER A 71 -1.70 25.72 23.66
N LEU A 72 -0.71 25.57 24.53
CA LEU A 72 -0.79 24.63 25.63
C LEU A 72 -1.59 25.23 26.80
N SER A 73 -2.47 24.43 27.40
CA SER A 73 -3.28 24.84 28.55
C SER A 73 -2.43 25.08 29.81
N ASP A 74 -1.37 24.28 29.99
CA ASP A 74 -0.36 24.45 31.04
C ASP A 74 1.05 24.52 30.42
N ALA A 75 1.42 25.72 29.96
CA ALA A 75 2.73 25.95 29.35
C ALA A 75 3.90 25.70 30.33
N GLN A 76 3.76 26.05 31.61
CA GLN A 76 4.82 25.88 32.60
C GLN A 76 5.01 24.42 33.01
N GLY A 77 3.92 23.66 33.13
CA GLY A 77 3.97 22.21 33.31
C GLY A 77 4.58 21.51 32.10
N ALA A 78 4.16 21.88 30.89
CA ALA A 78 4.70 21.33 29.66
C ALA A 78 6.22 21.58 29.52
N GLN A 79 6.68 22.79 29.84
CA GLN A 79 8.12 23.12 29.83
C GLN A 79 8.91 22.24 30.80
N ARG A 80 8.39 22.00 32.02
CA ARG A 80 9.04 21.14 33.01
C ARG A 80 9.13 19.68 32.55
N LEU A 81 8.05 19.16 31.95
CA LEU A 81 7.99 17.77 31.48
C LEU A 81 8.85 17.53 30.24
N LEU A 82 8.93 18.50 29.32
CA LEU A 82 9.71 18.36 28.09
C LEU A 82 11.20 18.73 28.27
N ALA A 83 11.56 19.49 29.30
CA ALA A 83 12.95 19.88 29.58
C ALA A 83 13.98 18.72 29.54
N PRO A 84 13.75 17.56 30.19
CA PRO A 84 14.69 16.44 30.11
C PRO A 84 14.79 15.85 28.69
N LEU A 85 13.70 15.85 27.92
CA LEU A 85 13.68 15.36 26.53
C LEU A 85 14.46 16.30 25.61
N PHE A 86 14.35 17.61 25.82
CA PHE A 86 15.16 18.60 25.10
C PHE A 86 16.65 18.46 25.42
N ALA A 87 17.01 18.31 26.70
CA ALA A 87 18.40 18.11 27.09
C ALA A 87 19.02 16.85 26.48
N ALA A 88 18.26 15.75 26.43
CA ALA A 88 18.67 14.52 25.76
C ALA A 88 18.84 14.71 24.24
N ALA A 89 17.92 15.44 23.60
CA ALA A 89 18.02 15.76 22.17
C ALA A 89 19.17 16.72 21.83
N GLU A 90 19.62 17.56 22.76
CA GLU A 90 20.81 18.40 22.57
C GLU A 90 22.11 17.60 22.72
N ALA A 91 22.12 16.60 23.60
CA ALA A 91 23.28 15.74 23.83
C ALA A 91 23.54 14.76 22.68
N ASP A 92 22.49 14.17 22.12
CA ASP A 92 22.53 13.33 20.93
C ASP A 92 21.34 13.68 20.03
N PRO A 93 21.51 14.59 19.05
CA PRO A 93 20.41 15.02 18.18
C PRO A 93 19.87 13.92 17.27
N GLY A 94 20.49 12.73 17.26
CA GLY A 94 20.04 11.59 16.47
C GLY A 94 19.93 11.91 14.97
N ARG A 95 19.15 11.11 14.26
CA ARG A 95 18.93 11.28 12.83
C ARG A 95 17.81 12.31 12.58
N PRO A 96 18.02 13.33 11.72
CA PRO A 96 16.96 14.26 11.35
C PRO A 96 15.85 13.52 10.59
N GLY A 97 14.59 13.86 10.87
CA GLY A 97 13.42 13.30 10.21
C GLY A 97 12.16 14.12 10.50
N PRO A 98 11.12 14.05 9.68
CA PRO A 98 9.89 14.80 9.93
C PRO A 98 9.14 14.28 11.16
N ALA A 99 8.49 15.18 11.91
CA ALA A 99 7.54 14.80 12.95
C ALA A 99 6.33 14.05 12.35
N SER A 100 5.87 12.99 13.01
CA SER A 100 4.75 12.15 12.57
C SER A 100 3.57 12.29 13.53
N LEU A 101 2.36 12.48 12.98
CA LEU A 101 1.14 12.73 13.74
C LEU A 101 0.06 11.69 13.42
N SER A 102 -0.60 11.14 14.44
CA SER A 102 -1.67 10.14 14.30
C SER A 102 -2.75 10.28 15.37
N TRP A 103 -4.03 10.07 14.99
CA TRP A 103 -5.16 10.16 15.93
C TRP A 103 -5.33 8.88 16.77
N GLU A 104 -5.50 9.02 18.09
CA GLU A 104 -5.79 7.89 18.98
C GLU A 104 -7.23 7.41 18.80
N GLY A 105 -7.43 6.09 18.60
CA GLY A 105 -8.75 5.50 18.37
C GLY A 105 -9.15 5.37 16.89
N ALA A 106 -8.26 5.70 15.94
CA ALA A 106 -8.42 5.28 14.56
C ALA A 106 -8.28 3.74 14.46
N GLU A 107 -9.36 3.00 14.65
CA GLU A 107 -9.42 1.56 14.36
C GLU A 107 -9.05 1.31 12.89
N HIS A 108 -7.91 0.66 12.70
CA HIS A 108 -7.49 -0.05 11.49
C HIS A 108 -7.20 0.80 10.22
N ALA A 109 -6.21 1.67 10.29
CA ALA A 109 -5.28 1.87 9.17
C ALA A 109 -3.87 1.58 9.70
N PRO A 110 -3.12 0.60 9.15
CA PRO A 110 -1.78 0.33 9.66
C PRO A 110 -0.92 1.58 9.48
N GLU A 111 -0.30 2.00 10.58
CA GLU A 111 0.59 3.15 10.67
C GLU A 111 1.70 3.10 9.61
N PRO A 112 2.14 4.26 9.09
CA PRO A 112 3.36 4.37 8.31
C PRO A 112 4.54 4.16 9.26
N THR A 113 4.99 2.91 9.38
CA THR A 113 6.30 2.61 9.97
C THR A 113 7.35 3.38 9.18
N SER A 114 7.91 4.39 9.87
CA SER A 114 9.25 4.95 9.70
C SER A 114 9.98 4.48 8.46
N ALA A 115 10.14 5.36 7.46
CA ALA A 115 11.10 5.14 6.40
C ALA A 115 12.50 4.94 7.03
N PRO A 116 13.11 3.74 6.94
CA PRO A 116 14.56 3.70 6.90
C PRO A 116 14.95 4.46 5.63
N SER A 117 16.11 5.11 5.64
CA SER A 117 16.72 5.56 4.39
C SER A 117 16.81 4.33 3.49
N HIS A 118 16.01 4.27 2.43
CA HIS A 118 16.16 3.22 1.44
C HIS A 118 17.25 3.63 0.46
N ALA A 119 18.50 3.48 0.90
CA ALA A 119 19.56 2.99 0.03
C ALA A 119 19.32 1.49 -0.26
N GLY A 120 18.10 1.14 -0.67
CA GLY A 120 17.64 -0.22 -0.95
C GLY A 120 17.22 -0.33 -2.40
N THR A 121 17.22 -1.55 -2.92
CA THR A 121 16.80 -1.80 -4.31
C THR A 121 15.31 -1.44 -4.49
N LEU A 122 14.86 -1.23 -5.73
CA LEU A 122 13.45 -0.95 -6.05
C LEU A 122 12.48 -1.94 -5.37
N PHE A 123 12.92 -3.20 -5.21
CA PHE A 123 12.19 -4.25 -4.51
C PHE A 123 11.93 -3.93 -3.02
N ASP A 124 12.94 -3.44 -2.30
CA ASP A 124 12.84 -3.13 -0.88
C ASP A 124 11.89 -1.96 -0.64
N ARG A 125 11.94 -0.95 -1.52
CA ARG A 125 11.01 0.18 -1.49
C ARG A 125 9.56 -0.26 -1.68
N ILE A 126 9.30 -1.11 -2.68
CA ILE A 126 7.93 -1.60 -2.94
C ILE A 126 7.45 -2.49 -1.78
N ARG A 127 8.33 -3.29 -1.18
CA ARG A 127 7.96 -4.13 -0.04
C ARG A 127 7.63 -3.33 1.23
N ALA A 128 8.27 -2.18 1.42
CA ALA A 128 7.98 -1.26 2.51
C ALA A 128 6.65 -0.50 2.34
N MET A 129 6.12 -0.41 1.11
CA MET A 129 4.86 0.29 0.85
C MET A 129 3.65 -0.42 1.44
N SER A 130 2.69 0.39 1.91
CA SER A 130 1.38 -0.07 2.33
C SER A 130 0.64 -0.76 1.18
N ALA A 131 -0.38 -1.58 1.51
CA ALA A 131 -1.19 -2.24 0.49
C ALA A 131 -1.86 -1.24 -0.47
N ARG A 132 -2.30 -0.08 0.04
CA ARG A 132 -2.96 0.97 -0.75
C ARG A 132 -1.99 1.65 -1.71
N GLU A 133 -0.78 1.99 -1.26
CA GLU A 133 0.26 2.56 -2.12
C GLU A 133 0.65 1.58 -3.24
N ARG A 134 0.81 0.29 -2.91
CA ARG A 134 1.08 -0.74 -3.91
C ARG A 134 -0.05 -0.92 -4.91
N MET A 135 -1.31 -0.73 -4.52
CA MET A 135 -2.45 -0.73 -5.46
C MET A 135 -2.38 0.46 -6.43
N THR A 136 -2.08 1.65 -5.92
CA THR A 136 -1.87 2.85 -6.76
C THR A 136 -0.69 2.65 -7.71
N LEU A 137 0.43 2.13 -7.19
CA LEU A 137 1.61 1.81 -7.97
C LEU A 137 1.33 0.73 -9.03
N ALA A 138 0.48 -0.27 -8.73
CA ALA A 138 0.09 -1.26 -9.71
C ALA A 138 -0.64 -0.64 -10.92
N ARG A 139 -1.46 0.40 -10.70
CA ARG A 139 -2.22 1.08 -11.76
C ARG A 139 -1.40 2.03 -12.63
N HIS A 140 -0.40 2.68 -12.04
CA HIS A 140 0.32 3.79 -12.67
C HIS A 140 1.82 3.57 -12.82
N GLY A 141 2.36 2.54 -12.19
CA GLY A 141 3.79 2.26 -12.12
C GLY A 141 4.38 1.72 -13.42
N ASP A 142 5.70 1.82 -13.46
CA ASP A 142 6.55 1.46 -14.59
C ASP A 142 6.78 -0.06 -14.68
N ARG A 143 7.39 -0.50 -15.78
CA ARG A 143 7.62 -1.92 -16.08
C ARG A 143 8.36 -2.65 -14.95
N ALA A 144 9.35 -2.01 -14.33
CA ALA A 144 10.15 -2.61 -13.26
C ALA A 144 9.31 -2.83 -11.98
N GLU A 145 8.48 -1.85 -11.63
CA GLU A 145 7.58 -1.90 -10.47
C GLU A 145 6.50 -2.96 -10.67
N ARG A 146 5.91 -3.01 -11.86
CA ARG A 146 4.93 -4.05 -12.23
C ARG A 146 5.51 -5.45 -12.14
N ALA A 147 6.74 -5.65 -12.60
CA ALA A 147 7.40 -6.96 -12.54
C ALA A 147 7.56 -7.47 -11.09
N ILE A 148 7.79 -6.55 -10.14
CA ILE A 148 7.84 -6.86 -8.71
C ILE A 148 6.44 -7.17 -8.19
N LEU A 149 5.46 -6.30 -8.49
CA LEU A 149 4.07 -6.43 -8.02
C LEU A 149 3.36 -7.67 -8.56
N MET A 150 3.78 -8.23 -9.70
CA MET A 150 3.29 -9.52 -10.21
C MET A 150 3.54 -10.69 -9.25
N LYS A 151 4.59 -10.62 -8.45
CA LYS A 151 5.00 -11.68 -7.52
C LYS A 151 4.61 -11.36 -6.07
N ASP A 152 3.85 -10.29 -5.87
CA ASP A 152 3.48 -9.81 -4.55
C ASP A 152 2.67 -10.87 -3.77
N THR A 153 2.82 -10.85 -2.44
CA THR A 153 2.10 -11.71 -1.51
C THR A 153 0.61 -11.38 -1.48
N THR A 154 0.27 -10.09 -1.55
CA THR A 154 -1.09 -9.54 -1.51
C THR A 154 -1.75 -9.66 -2.89
N LYS A 155 -2.53 -10.73 -3.07
CA LYS A 155 -3.12 -11.09 -4.37
C LYS A 155 -4.16 -10.08 -4.88
N THR A 156 -4.72 -9.24 -4.02
CA THR A 156 -5.66 -8.17 -4.40
C THR A 156 -5.02 -7.16 -5.35
N ILE A 157 -3.70 -6.94 -5.26
CA ILE A 157 -2.94 -6.00 -6.11
C ILE A 157 -3.01 -6.41 -7.58
N HIS A 158 -3.08 -7.71 -7.87
CA HIS A 158 -3.12 -8.23 -9.24
C HIS A 158 -4.28 -7.69 -10.07
N VAL A 159 -5.43 -7.43 -9.45
CA VAL A 159 -6.62 -6.86 -10.11
C VAL A 159 -6.29 -5.47 -10.66
N PHE A 160 -5.60 -4.67 -9.87
CA PHE A 160 -5.17 -3.32 -10.21
C PHE A 160 -4.04 -3.32 -11.25
N LEU A 161 -3.14 -4.31 -11.19
CA LEU A 161 -2.04 -4.46 -12.13
C LEU A 161 -2.53 -4.70 -13.57
N VAL A 162 -3.55 -5.54 -13.74
CA VAL A 162 -4.16 -5.83 -15.06
C VAL A 162 -4.86 -4.60 -15.66
N GLN A 163 -5.27 -3.64 -14.82
CA GLN A 163 -5.92 -2.40 -15.25
C GLN A 163 -4.93 -1.29 -15.66
N ASN A 164 -3.63 -1.52 -15.48
CA ASN A 164 -2.60 -0.54 -15.84
C ASN A 164 -2.58 -0.30 -17.35
N LYS A 165 -2.63 0.98 -17.76
CA LYS A 165 -2.65 1.36 -19.19
C LYS A 165 -1.36 1.01 -19.94
N GLY A 166 -0.24 0.93 -19.22
CA GLY A 166 1.08 0.58 -19.76
C GLY A 166 1.40 -0.91 -19.73
N ILE A 167 0.46 -1.79 -19.36
CA ILE A 167 0.71 -3.23 -19.34
C ILE A 167 0.78 -3.80 -20.76
N THR A 168 1.83 -4.56 -21.03
CA THR A 168 2.05 -5.16 -22.34
C THR A 168 1.39 -6.54 -22.45
N ALA A 169 1.17 -7.00 -23.68
CA ALA A 169 0.63 -8.33 -23.92
C ALA A 169 1.56 -9.46 -23.46
N GLU A 170 2.87 -9.24 -23.45
CA GLU A 170 3.84 -10.21 -22.94
C GLU A 170 3.72 -10.36 -21.43
N GLU A 171 3.58 -9.25 -20.72
CA GLU A 171 3.31 -9.21 -19.28
C GLU A 171 1.99 -9.92 -18.96
N ILE A 172 0.90 -9.61 -19.68
CA ILE A 172 -0.39 -10.29 -19.49
C ILE A 172 -0.27 -11.79 -19.75
N ARG A 173 0.42 -12.21 -20.82
CA ARG A 173 0.66 -13.62 -21.13
C ARG A 173 1.42 -14.31 -19.99
N TYR A 174 2.48 -13.69 -19.49
CA TYR A 174 3.28 -14.21 -18.38
C TYR A 174 2.40 -14.36 -17.13
N PHE A 175 1.68 -13.29 -16.77
CA PHE A 175 0.79 -13.27 -15.61
C PHE A 175 -0.33 -14.32 -15.70
N ALA A 176 -0.93 -14.48 -16.88
CA ALA A 176 -1.96 -15.48 -17.14
C ALA A 176 -1.47 -16.93 -16.91
N GLY A 177 -0.17 -17.19 -17.00
CA GLY A 177 0.43 -18.50 -16.72
C GLY A 177 0.88 -18.71 -15.26
N MET A 178 0.83 -17.68 -14.41
CA MET A 178 1.33 -17.75 -13.03
C MET A 178 0.38 -18.54 -12.14
N ARG A 179 0.87 -19.58 -11.46
CA ARG A 179 0.09 -20.43 -10.53
C ARG A 179 -0.35 -19.68 -9.26
N GLN A 180 0.34 -18.58 -8.95
CA GLN A 180 0.07 -17.68 -7.82
C GLN A 180 -0.79 -16.47 -8.20
N ALA A 181 -1.32 -16.42 -9.42
CA ALA A 181 -2.20 -15.34 -9.87
C ALA A 181 -3.54 -15.34 -9.10
N ASN A 182 -4.17 -14.15 -9.02
CA ASN A 182 -5.48 -13.99 -8.41
C ASN A 182 -6.56 -14.42 -9.44
N PRO A 183 -7.50 -15.33 -9.08
CA PRO A 183 -8.61 -15.71 -9.95
C PRO A 183 -9.40 -14.53 -10.53
N ASP A 184 -9.63 -13.46 -9.74
CA ASP A 184 -10.38 -12.28 -10.19
C ASP A 184 -9.60 -11.50 -11.26
N ALA A 185 -8.28 -11.40 -11.11
CA ALA A 185 -7.43 -10.79 -12.12
C ALA A 185 -7.41 -11.61 -13.42
N LEU A 186 -7.38 -12.95 -13.32
CA LEU A 186 -7.46 -13.83 -14.48
C LEU A 186 -8.82 -13.71 -15.21
N LYS A 187 -9.91 -13.54 -14.45
CA LYS A 187 -11.24 -13.27 -14.99
C LYS A 187 -11.27 -11.94 -15.75
N LEU A 188 -10.72 -10.87 -15.17
CA LEU A 188 -10.61 -9.58 -15.85
C LEU A 188 -9.83 -9.66 -17.16
N ILE A 189 -8.75 -10.45 -17.21
CA ILE A 189 -8.02 -10.69 -18.46
C ILE A 189 -8.91 -11.41 -19.46
N ALA A 190 -9.65 -12.44 -19.03
CA ALA A 190 -10.53 -13.23 -19.89
C ALA A 190 -11.73 -12.43 -20.46
N ASP A 191 -12.18 -11.42 -19.73
CA ASP A 191 -13.29 -10.56 -20.16
C ASP A 191 -12.84 -9.44 -21.10
N ASN A 192 -11.53 -9.15 -21.17
CA ASN A 192 -10.97 -8.14 -22.05
C ASN A 192 -10.81 -8.66 -23.50
N ARG A 193 -11.57 -8.09 -24.43
CA ARG A 193 -11.58 -8.49 -25.85
C ARG A 193 -10.22 -8.38 -26.52
N THR A 194 -9.42 -7.36 -26.20
CA THR A 194 -8.09 -7.14 -26.77
C THR A 194 -7.14 -8.27 -26.42
N TRP A 195 -7.21 -8.78 -25.18
CA TRP A 195 -6.39 -9.91 -24.75
C TRP A 195 -6.87 -11.23 -25.35
N MET A 196 -8.18 -11.39 -25.52
CA MET A 196 -8.77 -12.61 -26.11
C MET A 196 -8.49 -12.79 -27.60
N GLN A 197 -8.05 -11.74 -28.31
CA GLN A 197 -7.57 -11.86 -29.69
C GLN A 197 -6.20 -12.53 -29.78
N LYS A 198 -5.44 -12.64 -28.68
CA LYS A 198 -4.08 -13.19 -28.67
C LYS A 198 -4.09 -14.65 -28.23
N PRO A 199 -3.86 -15.64 -29.12
CA PRO A 199 -3.97 -17.06 -28.78
C PRO A 199 -3.02 -17.48 -27.64
N ALA A 200 -1.84 -16.86 -27.56
CA ALA A 200 -0.87 -17.15 -26.50
C ALA A 200 -1.41 -16.83 -25.09
N ILE A 201 -2.19 -15.75 -24.93
CA ILE A 201 -2.82 -15.39 -23.66
C ILE A 201 -3.94 -16.37 -23.33
N VAL A 202 -4.78 -16.70 -24.31
CA VAL A 202 -5.87 -17.67 -24.15
C VAL A 202 -5.33 -19.03 -23.70
N THR A 203 -4.28 -19.54 -24.36
CA THR A 203 -3.63 -20.80 -23.97
C THR A 203 -3.07 -20.74 -22.54
N ALA A 204 -2.46 -19.62 -22.14
CA ALA A 204 -1.95 -19.46 -20.78
C ALA A 204 -3.08 -19.52 -19.73
N LEU A 205 -4.18 -18.81 -19.96
CA LEU A 205 -5.36 -18.81 -19.08
C LEU A 205 -5.98 -20.21 -18.95
N VAL A 206 -6.14 -20.92 -20.07
CA VAL A 206 -6.73 -22.27 -20.10
C VAL A 206 -5.91 -23.28 -19.30
N ARG A 207 -4.58 -23.15 -19.32
CA ARG A 207 -3.67 -24.04 -18.59
C ARG A 207 -3.53 -23.69 -17.11
N ASN A 208 -3.90 -22.48 -16.69
CA ASN A 208 -3.68 -22.02 -15.34
C ASN A 208 -4.70 -22.63 -14.35
N PRO A 209 -4.25 -23.28 -13.26
CA PRO A 209 -5.14 -23.86 -12.24
C PRO A 209 -5.95 -22.85 -11.42
N LYS A 210 -5.56 -21.57 -11.42
CA LYS A 210 -6.29 -20.50 -10.74
C LYS A 210 -7.35 -19.84 -11.63
N THR A 211 -7.39 -20.14 -12.92
CA THR A 211 -8.47 -19.67 -13.79
C THR A 211 -9.76 -20.38 -13.40
N PRO A 212 -10.86 -19.65 -13.14
CA PRO A 212 -12.16 -20.26 -12.86
C PRO A 212 -12.54 -21.27 -13.96
N SER A 213 -12.94 -22.48 -13.57
CA SER A 213 -13.12 -23.58 -14.52
C SER A 213 -14.14 -23.28 -15.61
N SER A 214 -15.21 -22.55 -15.29
CA SER A 214 -16.21 -22.09 -16.26
C SER A 214 -15.59 -21.21 -17.36
N VAL A 215 -14.72 -20.28 -16.97
CA VAL A 215 -14.00 -19.40 -17.90
C VAL A 215 -13.01 -20.20 -18.73
N ALA A 216 -12.22 -21.08 -18.12
CA ALA A 216 -11.23 -21.89 -18.83
C ALA A 216 -11.87 -22.82 -19.88
N VAL A 217 -13.00 -23.46 -19.55
CA VAL A 217 -13.76 -24.31 -20.49
C VAL A 217 -14.31 -23.48 -21.65
N ARG A 218 -14.88 -22.30 -21.39
CA ARG A 218 -15.33 -21.37 -22.45
C ARG A 218 -14.17 -20.94 -23.36
N LEU A 219 -13.00 -20.70 -22.80
CA LEU A 219 -11.82 -20.28 -23.57
C LEU A 219 -11.24 -21.39 -24.45
N LEU A 220 -11.45 -22.67 -24.12
CA LEU A 220 -11.11 -23.78 -25.03
C LEU A 220 -11.77 -23.62 -26.40
N GLU A 221 -12.94 -22.97 -26.47
CA GLU A 221 -13.66 -22.78 -27.72
C GLU A 221 -12.90 -21.97 -28.75
N LYS A 222 -12.08 -21.02 -28.26
CA LYS A 222 -11.29 -20.09 -29.05
C LYS A 222 -9.93 -20.65 -29.49
N LEU A 223 -9.51 -21.79 -28.97
CA LEU A 223 -8.23 -22.40 -29.32
C LEU A 223 -8.32 -23.23 -30.60
N PRO A 224 -7.23 -23.31 -31.40
CA PRO A 224 -7.18 -24.18 -32.57
C PRO A 224 -7.23 -25.66 -32.14
N ARG A 225 -7.75 -26.51 -33.03
CA ARG A 225 -7.91 -27.95 -32.77
C ARG A 225 -6.61 -28.64 -32.35
N SER A 226 -5.49 -28.26 -32.96
CA SER A 226 -4.16 -28.78 -32.62
C SER A 226 -3.80 -28.55 -31.15
N GLU A 227 -4.08 -27.35 -30.63
CA GLU A 227 -3.77 -27.00 -29.25
C GLU A 227 -4.73 -27.68 -28.25
N ILE A 228 -6.00 -27.85 -28.62
CA ILE A 228 -6.96 -28.64 -27.83
C ILE A 228 -6.54 -30.10 -27.75
N ALA A 229 -6.11 -30.69 -28.86
CA ALA A 229 -5.59 -32.06 -28.90
C ALA A 229 -4.36 -32.23 -28.01
N ARG A 230 -3.46 -31.24 -28.01
CA ARG A 230 -2.30 -31.20 -27.12
C ARG A 230 -2.69 -31.13 -25.66
N ILE A 231 -3.66 -30.30 -25.28
CA ILE A 231 -4.17 -30.22 -23.90
C ILE A 231 -4.79 -31.56 -23.48
N ALA A 232 -5.60 -32.18 -24.34
CA ALA A 232 -6.21 -33.48 -24.09
C ALA A 232 -5.18 -34.60 -23.88
N LYS A 233 -4.06 -34.55 -24.62
CA LYS A 233 -2.97 -35.54 -24.55
C LYS A 233 -2.02 -35.32 -23.37
N THR A 234 -1.51 -34.11 -23.19
CA THR A 234 -0.46 -33.82 -22.18
C THR A 234 -1.03 -33.66 -20.77
N GLY A 235 -2.31 -33.29 -20.63
CA GLY A 235 -2.91 -33.07 -19.30
C GLY A 235 -2.36 -31.85 -18.56
N ASN A 236 -1.69 -30.92 -19.25
CA ASN A 236 -1.06 -29.73 -18.66
C ASN A 236 -2.08 -28.57 -18.41
N ALA A 237 -3.26 -28.91 -17.90
CA ALA A 237 -4.35 -27.99 -17.60
C ALA A 237 -5.23 -28.59 -16.47
N PRO A 238 -6.13 -27.81 -15.87
CA PRO A 238 -7.03 -28.32 -14.83
C PRO A 238 -7.87 -29.50 -15.31
N ARG A 239 -8.16 -30.46 -14.43
CA ARG A 239 -8.85 -31.72 -14.79
C ARG A 239 -10.14 -31.49 -15.61
N MET A 240 -10.96 -30.53 -15.21
CA MET A 240 -12.19 -30.16 -15.91
C MET A 240 -11.94 -29.70 -17.35
N VAL A 241 -10.86 -28.96 -17.58
CA VAL A 241 -10.45 -28.45 -18.89
C VAL A 241 -9.93 -29.60 -19.77
N VAL A 242 -9.14 -30.50 -19.20
CA VAL A 242 -8.63 -31.68 -19.92
C VAL A 242 -9.77 -32.59 -20.38
N GLU A 243 -10.75 -32.86 -19.50
CA GLU A 243 -11.91 -33.68 -19.85
C GLU A 243 -12.80 -32.99 -20.90
N ALA A 244 -13.01 -31.68 -20.79
CA ALA A 244 -13.70 -30.91 -21.82
C ALA A 244 -12.97 -30.95 -23.19
N ALA A 245 -11.63 -30.86 -23.18
CA ALA A 245 -10.82 -30.96 -24.38
C ALA A 245 -10.92 -32.35 -25.04
N LYS A 246 -10.85 -33.44 -24.26
CA LYS A 246 -11.02 -34.82 -24.76
C LYS A 246 -12.38 -35.02 -25.42
N ARG A 247 -13.46 -34.60 -24.75
CA ARG A 247 -14.83 -34.68 -25.29
C ARG A 247 -14.93 -33.98 -26.65
N ARG A 248 -14.31 -32.81 -26.79
CA ARG A 248 -14.38 -31.99 -28.01
C ARG A 248 -13.60 -32.59 -29.18
N ILE A 249 -12.47 -33.26 -28.92
CA ILE A 249 -11.70 -33.96 -29.97
C ILE A 249 -12.48 -35.18 -30.47
N ASN A 250 -13.15 -35.91 -29.58
CA ASN A 250 -13.91 -37.11 -29.92
C ASN A 250 -15.25 -36.78 -30.62
N ALA A 251 -15.93 -35.70 -30.23
CA ALA A 251 -17.22 -35.29 -30.82
C ALA A 251 -17.12 -34.72 -32.25
N LYS A 252 -15.90 -34.42 -32.72
CA LYS A 252 -15.61 -33.94 -34.09
C LYS A 252 -14.72 -34.96 -34.83
N ARG A 253 -14.88 -36.25 -34.54
CA ARG A 253 -14.40 -37.35 -35.38
C ARG A 253 -15.59 -37.86 -36.19
#